data_AF-A0A3L7NLS3-F1
#
_entry.id   AF-A0A3L7NLS3-F1
#
_cell.length_a   1.000
_cell.length_b   1.000
_cell.length_c   1.000
_cell.angle_alpha   90.00
_cell.angle_beta   90.00
_cell.angle_gamma   90.00
#
_symmetry.space_group_name_H-M   'P 1'
#
loop_
_entity.id
_entity.type
_entity.pdbx_description
1 polymer ?
#
loop_
_entity_poly.entity_id
_entity_poly.type
_entity_poly.pdbx_seq_one_letter_code
_entity_poly.pdbx_strand_id
1 'polypeptide(L)'
;MSNSVVHFFQGCPVCGRSLRIRVTLLGRRVYCQHCGGGFVAQDASMADAPPTGCGLDSVPAAGLSNGVGASMPPECDPLQPERSLTQRVDRLLERAARVLERSSGG
;
A
#
# COMPACT_ATOMS: atom_id res chain seq x y z
N MET A 1 34.38 -22.59 -1.87
CA MET A 1 33.20 -22.52 -2.76
C MET A 1 32.27 -21.43 -2.24
N SER A 2 32.13 -20.31 -2.95
CA SER A 2 31.23 -19.22 -2.57
C SER A 2 29.79 -19.62 -2.88
N ASN A 3 29.04 -20.08 -1.88
CA ASN A 3 27.62 -20.41 -2.04
C ASN A 3 26.78 -19.13 -2.02
N SER A 4 26.73 -18.43 -3.15
CA SER A 4 25.96 -17.20 -3.29
C SER A 4 24.47 -17.51 -3.30
N VAL A 5 23.82 -17.44 -2.15
CA VAL A 5 22.37 -17.62 -2.04
C VAL A 5 21.66 -16.44 -2.71
N VAL A 6 20.93 -16.73 -3.78
CA VAL A 6 20.14 -15.74 -4.52
C VAL A 6 18.87 -15.41 -3.74
N HIS A 7 18.52 -14.12 -3.70
CA HIS A 7 17.33 -13.61 -3.02
C HIS A 7 16.64 -12.59 -3.92
N PHE A 8 15.33 -12.51 -3.82
CA PHE A 8 14.51 -11.49 -4.46
C PHE A 8 13.75 -10.70 -3.38
N PHE A 9 13.20 -9.56 -3.78
CA PHE A 9 12.41 -8.71 -2.89
C PHE A 9 10.95 -8.75 -3.30
N GLN A 10 10.07 -9.05 -2.34
CA GLN A 10 8.63 -9.00 -2.55
C GLN A 10 7.99 -8.14 -1.46
N GLY A 11 7.09 -7.25 -1.85
CA GLY A 11 6.28 -6.48 -0.90
C GLY A 11 5.28 -7.38 -0.18
N CYS A 12 5.16 -7.22 1.14
CA CYS A 12 4.13 -7.90 1.90
C CYS A 12 2.75 -7.32 1.53
N PRO A 13 1.79 -8.14 1.08
CA PRO A 13 0.46 -7.64 0.71
C PRO A 13 -0.37 -7.16 1.92
N VAL A 14 0.08 -7.45 3.14
CA VAL A 14 -0.63 -7.09 4.37
C VAL A 14 -0.17 -5.74 4.93
N CYS A 15 1.14 -5.48 4.93
CA CYS A 15 1.72 -4.27 5.55
C CYS A 15 2.53 -3.40 4.59
N GLY A 16 2.70 -3.81 3.33
CA GLY A 16 3.44 -3.07 2.31
C GLY A 16 4.96 -3.09 2.45
N ARG A 17 5.53 -3.76 3.47
CA ARG A 17 7.00 -3.82 3.65
C ARG A 17 7.67 -4.76 2.67
N SER A 18 8.84 -4.36 2.17
CA SER A 18 9.71 -5.20 1.35
C SER A 18 10.35 -6.32 2.18
N LEU A 19 10.14 -7.56 1.77
CA LEU A 19 10.71 -8.75 2.38
C LEU A 19 11.74 -9.37 1.45
N ARG A 20 12.91 -9.71 2.00
CA ARG A 20 13.96 -10.44 1.28
C ARG A 20 13.67 -11.94 1.36
N ILE A 21 13.25 -12.53 0.25
CA ILE A 21 12.85 -13.93 0.15
C ILE A 21 13.90 -14.70 -0.67
N ARG A 22 14.23 -15.91 -0.25
CA ARG A 22 15.13 -16.79 -1.02
C ARG A 22 14.41 -17.30 -2.27
N VAL A 23 15.08 -17.33 -3.42
CA VAL A 23 14.49 -17.90 -4.65
C VAL A 23 14.07 -19.36 -4.50
N THR A 24 14.69 -20.11 -3.56
CA THR A 24 14.28 -21.50 -3.24
C THR A 24 12.89 -21.61 -2.64
N LEU A 25 12.30 -20.51 -2.18
CA LEU A 25 10.96 -20.42 -1.62
C LEU A 25 9.93 -19.91 -2.64
N LEU A 26 10.29 -19.63 -3.89
CA LEU A 26 9.34 -19.26 -4.94
C LEU A 26 8.23 -20.30 -5.07
N GLY A 27 6.99 -19.84 -5.17
CA GLY A 27 5.79 -20.68 -5.19
C GLY A 27 5.42 -21.31 -3.83
N ARG A 28 6.21 -21.10 -2.77
CA ARG A 28 5.89 -21.59 -1.41
C ARG A 28 5.21 -20.50 -0.59
N ARG A 29 4.45 -20.93 0.43
CA ARG A 29 3.86 -20.04 1.43
C ARG A 29 4.94 -19.57 2.40
N VAL A 30 5.07 -18.26 2.54
CA VAL A 30 6.00 -17.58 3.45
C VAL A 30 5.23 -16.64 4.37
N TYR A 31 5.85 -16.25 5.48
CA TYR A 31 5.22 -15.40 6.49
C TYR A 31 6.04 -14.12 6.69
N CYS A 32 5.35 -12.99 6.79
CA CYS A 32 5.98 -11.70 7.07
C CYS A 32 6.48 -11.66 8.53
N GLN A 33 7.76 -11.36 8.73
CA GLN A 33 8.34 -11.22 10.07
C GLN A 33 7.84 -9.98 10.84
N HIS A 34 7.21 -9.01 10.16
CA HIS A 34 6.69 -7.80 10.80
C HIS A 34 5.23 -7.93 11.27
N CYS A 35 4.35 -8.52 10.47
CA CYS A 35 2.92 -8.61 10.79
C CYS A 35 2.39 -10.04 10.93
N GLY A 36 3.18 -11.07 10.61
CA GLY A 36 2.73 -12.47 10.59
C GLY A 36 1.84 -12.85 9.39
N GLY A 37 1.57 -11.93 8.46
CA GLY A 37 0.76 -12.20 7.27
C GLY A 37 1.39 -13.28 6.38
N GLY A 38 0.62 -14.33 6.07
CA GLY A 38 1.07 -15.44 5.23
C GLY A 38 0.65 -15.28 3.77
N PHE A 39 1.62 -15.27 2.84
CA PHE A 39 1.39 -15.07 1.41
C PHE A 39 2.28 -16.00 0.57
N VAL A 40 2.02 -16.09 -0.73
CA VAL A 40 2.82 -16.91 -1.66
C VAL A 40 3.97 -16.08 -2.21
N ALA A 41 5.18 -16.61 -2.08
CA ALA A 41 6.38 -16.02 -2.65
C ALA A 41 6.30 -16.05 -4.19
N GLN A 42 6.15 -14.89 -4.81
CA GLN A 42 6.04 -14.74 -6.28
C GLN A 42 7.02 -13.65 -6.73
N ASP A 43 7.74 -13.93 -7.81
CA ASP A 43 8.60 -12.95 -8.45
C ASP A 43 7.86 -12.28 -9.62
N ALA A 44 7.92 -10.96 -9.70
CA ALA A 44 7.26 -10.21 -10.76
C ALA A 44 7.79 -10.57 -12.17
N SER A 45 9.04 -11.05 -12.27
CA SER A 45 9.62 -11.54 -13.53
C SER A 45 8.92 -12.79 -14.05
N MET A 46 8.28 -13.60 -13.19
CA MET A 46 7.53 -14.79 -13.59
C MET A 46 6.08 -14.49 -14.01
N ALA A 47 5.58 -13.27 -13.81
CA ALA A 47 4.22 -12.89 -14.18
C ALA A 47 4.03 -12.63 -15.69
N ASP A 48 5.09 -12.76 -16.50
CA ASP A 48 5.05 -12.64 -17.97
C ASP A 48 4.55 -13.91 -18.69
N ALA A 49 4.12 -14.95 -17.97
CA ALA A 49 3.34 -16.03 -18.57
C ALA A 49 1.87 -15.60 -18.60
N PRO A 50 1.29 -15.17 -19.75
CA PRO A 50 -0.14 -14.92 -19.82
C PRO A 50 -0.88 -16.20 -19.43
N PRO A 51 -1.92 -16.12 -18.56
CA PRO A 51 -2.79 -17.26 -18.32
C PRO A 51 -3.41 -17.66 -19.65
N THR A 52 -2.87 -18.69 -20.28
CA THR A 52 -3.44 -19.27 -21.49
C THR A 52 -4.66 -20.09 -21.05
N GLY A 53 -5.84 -19.58 -21.38
CA GLY A 53 -7.12 -20.29 -21.33
C GLY A 53 -8.22 -19.46 -20.63
N CYS A 54 -9.28 -18.98 -21.28
CA CYS A 54 -9.78 -19.21 -22.63
C CYS A 54 -10.05 -17.87 -23.33
N GLY A 55 -9.62 -17.80 -24.59
CA GLY A 55 -10.07 -16.78 -25.50
C GLY A 55 -11.56 -16.93 -25.76
N LEU A 56 -12.26 -15.81 -25.65
CA LEU A 56 -13.45 -15.55 -26.42
C LEU A 56 -13.40 -14.08 -26.86
N ASP A 57 -13.37 -13.98 -28.19
CA ASP A 57 -13.72 -12.89 -29.08
C ASP A 57 -13.38 -11.42 -28.76
N SER A 58 -12.73 -10.86 -29.77
CA SER A 58 -12.46 -9.46 -30.00
C SER A 58 -13.72 -8.66 -30.28
N VAL A 59 -13.76 -7.43 -29.78
CA VAL A 59 -14.29 -6.29 -30.55
C VAL A 59 -13.38 -5.07 -30.36
N PRO A 60 -12.62 -4.65 -31.39
CA PRO A 60 -12.07 -3.31 -31.45
C PRO A 60 -13.01 -2.35 -32.20
N ALA A 61 -12.86 -1.06 -31.85
CA ALA A 61 -13.25 0.14 -32.60
C ALA A 61 -14.63 0.78 -32.34
N ALA A 62 -14.65 1.70 -31.38
CA ALA A 62 -15.06 3.11 -31.53
C ALA A 62 -14.69 3.82 -30.21
N GLY A 63 -13.78 4.78 -30.11
CA GLY A 63 -13.53 5.91 -31.02
C GLY A 63 -14.63 6.95 -30.81
N LEU A 64 -14.46 7.87 -29.84
CA LEU A 64 -14.87 9.29 -29.89
C LEU A 64 -14.60 10.04 -28.56
N SER A 65 -13.67 10.98 -28.68
CA SER A 65 -13.36 12.24 -27.99
C SER A 65 -14.30 12.80 -26.90
N ASN A 66 -13.74 13.19 -25.75
CA ASN A 66 -13.61 14.59 -25.30
C ASN A 66 -12.83 14.61 -23.95
N GLY A 67 -11.82 15.44 -23.71
CA GLY A 67 -11.63 16.79 -24.22
C GLY A 67 -12.21 17.86 -23.29
N VAL A 68 -12.01 17.75 -21.96
CA VAL A 68 -12.04 18.93 -21.07
C VAL A 68 -10.78 18.93 -20.22
N GLY A 69 -9.86 19.81 -20.58
CA GLY A 69 -8.76 20.20 -19.72
C GLY A 69 -9.33 20.86 -18.47
N ALA A 70 -9.12 20.23 -17.33
CA ALA A 70 -8.83 20.97 -16.12
C ALA A 70 -7.31 20.91 -15.96
N SER A 71 -6.64 21.97 -16.38
CA SER A 71 -5.33 22.34 -15.85
C SER A 71 -5.45 22.36 -14.33
N MET A 72 -5.00 21.32 -13.66
CA MET A 72 -4.60 21.42 -12.26
C MET A 72 -3.07 21.40 -12.29
N PRO A 73 -2.40 22.48 -11.86
CA PRO A 73 -0.95 22.50 -11.82
C PRO A 73 -0.42 21.37 -10.91
N PRO A 74 0.80 20.88 -11.18
CA PRO A 74 1.52 20.01 -10.27
C PRO A 74 2.02 20.83 -9.09
N GLU A 75 1.26 20.85 -8.00
CA GLU A 75 1.84 21.16 -6.69
C GLU A 75 2.47 19.88 -6.15
N CYS A 76 3.76 19.78 -6.39
CA CYS A 76 4.66 18.86 -5.73
C CYS A 76 4.92 19.34 -4.29
N ASP A 77 5.12 18.38 -3.39
CA ASP A 77 5.73 18.46 -2.05
C ASP A 77 4.79 18.53 -0.82
N PRO A 78 5.15 17.89 0.32
CA PRO A 78 4.90 16.48 0.57
C PRO A 78 4.25 16.27 1.96
N LEU A 79 3.75 15.05 2.23
CA LEU A 79 3.22 14.65 3.54
C LEU A 79 2.04 15.51 4.01
N GLN A 80 0.81 15.17 3.61
CA GLN A 80 -0.33 15.43 4.48
C GLN A 80 -0.12 14.52 5.70
N PRO A 81 0.33 15.00 6.88
CA PRO A 81 0.41 14.14 8.03
C PRO A 81 -1.03 13.73 8.31
N GLU A 82 -1.27 12.44 8.41
CA GLU A 82 -2.51 11.91 8.96
C GLU A 82 -2.68 12.54 10.34
N ARG A 83 -3.41 13.67 10.41
CA ARG A 83 -3.85 14.42 11.61
C ARG A 83 -3.20 13.86 12.87
N SER A 84 -1.95 14.30 13.10
CA SER A 84 -1.03 13.70 14.06
C SER A 84 -1.76 13.42 15.36
N LEU A 85 -1.52 12.26 15.96
CA LEU A 85 -2.14 11.86 17.22
C LEU A 85 -2.05 12.99 18.27
N THR A 86 -0.97 13.76 18.26
CA THR A 86 -0.77 14.96 19.08
C THR A 86 -1.85 16.02 18.85
N GLN A 87 -2.22 16.33 17.60
CA GLN A 87 -3.26 17.31 17.28
C GLN A 87 -4.66 16.85 17.72
N ARG A 88 -4.91 15.53 17.67
CA ARG A 88 -6.18 14.96 18.16
C ARG A 88 -6.25 15.00 19.69
N VAL A 89 -5.15 14.71 20.37
CA VAL A 89 -5.04 14.77 21.83
C VAL A 89 -5.18 16.20 22.34
N ASP A 90 -4.51 17.16 21.70
CA ASP A 90 -4.56 18.59 22.04
C ASP A 90 -6.01 19.12 22.00
N ARG A 91 -6.73 18.83 20.90
CA ARG A 91 -8.15 19.19 20.75
C ARG A 91 -9.07 18.53 21.80
N LEU A 92 -8.71 17.34 22.29
CA LEU A 92 -9.46 16.66 23.36
C LEU A 92 -9.20 17.31 24.71
N LEU A 93 -7.95 17.65 25.02
CA LEU A 93 -7.58 18.37 26.24
C LEU A 93 -8.31 19.71 26.32
N GLU A 94 -8.33 20.48 25.23
CA GLU A 94 -8.93 21.81 25.19
C GLU A 94 -10.46 21.76 25.38
N ARG A 95 -11.12 20.69 24.89
CA ARG A 95 -12.54 20.44 25.15
C ARG A 95 -12.81 20.02 26.60
N ALA A 96 -11.94 19.19 27.18
CA ALA A 96 -12.07 18.75 28.56
C ALA A 96 -11.92 19.92 29.54
N ALA A 97 -10.98 20.84 29.29
CA ALA A 97 -10.78 22.04 30.10
C ALA A 97 -12.07 22.87 30.22
N ARG A 98 -12.75 23.14 29.09
CA ARG A 98 -14.02 23.90 29.07
C ARG A 98 -15.14 23.23 29.88
N VAL A 99 -15.18 21.90 29.92
CA VAL A 99 -16.17 21.15 30.71
C VAL A 99 -15.88 21.28 32.20
N LEU A 100 -14.61 21.20 32.58
CA LEU A 100 -14.19 21.34 33.97
C LEU A 100 -14.46 22.76 34.50
N GLU A 101 -14.12 23.79 33.74
CA GLU A 101 -14.42 25.19 34.11
C GLU A 101 -15.92 25.43 34.35
N ARG A 102 -16.77 24.81 33.51
CA ARG A 102 -18.23 24.93 33.66
C ARG A 102 -18.79 24.11 34.82
N SER A 103 -18.03 23.14 35.32
CA SER A 103 -18.43 22.27 36.44
C SER A 103 -18.01 22.82 37.82
N SER A 104 -17.05 23.74 37.87
CA SER A 104 -16.54 24.32 39.12
C SER A 104 -17.21 25.64 39.54
N GLY A 105 -18.12 26.18 38.73
CA GLY A 105 -18.84 27.43 39.02
C GLY A 105 -20.27 27.24 39.54
N GLY A 106 -20.52 26.18 40.32
CA GLY A 106 -21.83 25.86 40.92
C GLY A 106 -21.79 25.90 42.44
#